data_AF-A0A1H0UG77-F1
#
_entry.id   AF-A0A1H0UG77-F1
#
_cell.length_a   1.000
_cell.length_b   1.000
_cell.length_c   1.000
_cell.angle_alpha   90.00
_cell.angle_beta   90.00
_cell.angle_gamma   90.00
#
_symmetry.space_group_name_H-M   'P 1'
#
loop_
_entity.id
_entity.type
_entity.pdbx_description
1 polymer ?
#
loop_
_entity_poly.entity_id
_entity_poly.type
_entity_poly.pdbx_seq_one_letter_code
_entity_poly.pdbx_strand_id
1 'polypeptide(L)' 'VVLTEESYTSGTSFLDGEEPVKKNYDKNRRVHRGLFKANTGRLINADVNGAFQILRKVFPNVSADGVEGVVLRPVVVVAA' A
#
# COMPACT_ATOMS: atom_id res chain seq x y z
N VAL A 1 -6.07 -22.58 -1.49
CA VAL A 1 -5.35 -21.52 -0.76
C VAL A 1 -4.04 -21.27 -1.48
N VAL A 2 -3.77 -20.03 -1.88
CA VAL A 2 -2.47 -19.65 -2.48
C VAL A 2 -1.67 -18.96 -1.38
N LEU A 3 -0.49 -19.48 -1.07
CA LEU A 3 0.42 -18.86 -0.11
C LEU A 3 1.27 -17.82 -0.84
N THR A 4 1.40 -16.63 -0.29
CA THR A 4 2.22 -15.55 -0.85
C THR A 4 3.13 -14.99 0.23
N GLU A 5 4.39 -14.75 -0.13
CA GLU A 5 5.39 -14.17 0.75
C GLU A 5 5.08 -12.70 1.04
N GLU A 6 4.85 -12.35 2.31
CA GLU A 6 4.56 -10.97 2.74
C GLU A 6 5.82 -10.15 3.06
N SER A 7 7.01 -10.65 2.74
CA SER A 7 8.26 -9.97 3.08
C SER A 7 8.29 -8.52 2.56
N TYR A 8 8.77 -7.60 3.39
CA TYR A 8 8.95 -6.18 3.06
C TYR A 8 7.66 -5.37 2.76
N THR A 9 6.47 -5.96 2.89
CA THR A 9 5.17 -5.27 2.64
C THR A 9 4.86 -4.18 3.67
N SER A 10 5.40 -4.30 4.89
CA SER A 10 5.13 -3.39 6.01
C SER A 10 5.96 -2.11 6.03
N GLY A 11 7.03 -2.02 5.23
CA GLY A 11 7.95 -0.87 5.18
C GLY A 11 8.15 -0.29 3.77
N THR A 12 7.51 -0.88 2.77
CA THR A 12 7.49 -0.35 1.39
C THR A 12 6.19 0.39 1.15
N SER A 13 6.25 1.42 0.32
CA SER A 13 5.11 2.31 0.11
C SER A 13 4.34 1.95 -1.16
N PHE A 14 3.08 1.59 -1.00
CA PHE A 14 2.18 1.39 -2.15
C PHE A 14 1.92 2.71 -2.89
N LEU A 15 1.72 3.80 -2.15
CA LEU A 15 1.40 5.12 -2.72
C LEU A 15 2.53 5.70 -3.56
N ASP A 16 3.77 5.35 -3.24
CA ASP A 16 4.95 5.80 -4.00
C ASP A 16 5.31 4.84 -5.15
N GLY A 17 4.50 3.80 -5.39
CA GLY A 17 4.75 2.85 -6.47
C GLY A 17 5.97 1.94 -6.22
N GLU A 18 6.36 1.72 -4.97
CA GLU A 18 7.58 0.96 -4.65
C GLU A 18 7.38 -0.55 -4.58
N GLU A 19 8.29 -1.29 -5.19
CA GLU A 19 8.24 -2.75 -5.09
C GLU A 19 8.50 -3.20 -3.65
N PRO A 20 7.80 -4.24 -3.16
CA PRO A 20 7.98 -4.79 -1.82
C PRO A 20 9.26 -5.64 -1.74
N VAL A 21 10.41 -4.98 -1.91
CA VAL A 21 11.77 -5.53 -1.87
C VAL A 21 12.59 -4.87 -0.77
N LYS A 22 13.61 -5.58 -0.28
CA LYS A 22 14.48 -5.11 0.81
C LYS A 22 15.09 -3.72 0.57
N LYS A 23 15.39 -3.40 -0.69
CA LYS A 23 16.01 -2.11 -1.09
C LYS A 23 15.12 -0.90 -0.77
N ASN A 24 13.81 -1.06 -0.89
CA ASN A 24 12.84 0.02 -0.69
C ASN A 24 12.27 0.04 0.74
N TYR A 25 12.73 -0.89 1.59
CA TYR A 25 12.16 -1.06 2.91
C TYR A 25 12.67 0.00 3.87
N ASP A 26 11.77 0.84 4.35
CA ASP A 26 12.04 1.86 5.37
C ASP A 26 11.19 1.62 6.61
N LYS A 27 11.86 1.43 7.75
CA LYS A 27 11.22 1.23 9.05
C LYS A 27 10.57 2.51 9.60
N ASN A 28 11.04 3.67 9.18
CA ASN A 28 10.57 4.96 9.70
C ASN A 28 9.19 5.35 9.14
N ARG A 29 8.73 4.68 8.09
CA ARG A 29 7.42 4.96 7.48
C ARG A 29 6.26 4.49 8.32
N ARG A 30 6.45 3.43 9.11
CA ARG A 30 5.45 2.99 10.08
C ARG A 30 5.62 3.81 11.36
N VAL A 31 4.93 4.96 11.41
CA VAL A 31 5.02 5.91 12.53
C VAL A 31 4.53 5.27 13.83
N HIS A 32 3.36 4.63 13.78
CA HIS A 32 2.82 3.84 14.88
C HIS A 32 1.82 2.80 14.35
N ARG A 33 1.22 1.99 15.25
CA ARG A 33 0.18 1.04 14.86
C ARG A 33 -0.98 1.76 14.16
N GLY A 34 -1.34 1.31 12.97
CA GLY A 34 -2.41 1.91 12.16
C GLY A 34 -2.03 3.14 11.35
N LEU A 35 -0.79 3.64 11.41
CA LEU A 35 -0.36 4.81 10.64
C LEU A 35 0.93 4.57 9.85
N PHE A 36 0.85 4.81 8.54
CA PHE A 36 1.97 4.74 7.60
C PHE A 36 2.13 6.07 6.87
N LYS A 37 3.37 6.51 6.70
CA LYS A 37 3.75 7.74 5.99
C LYS A 37 4.54 7.40 4.74
N ALA A 38 3.99 7.76 3.59
CA ALA A 38 4.65 7.66 2.28
C ALA A 38 5.78 8.70 2.13
N ASN A 39 6.67 8.51 1.15
CA ASN A 39 7.74 9.45 0.82
C ASN A 39 7.19 10.83 0.42
N THR A 40 6.04 10.83 -0.26
CA THR A 40 5.28 12.04 -0.60
C THR A 40 4.71 12.78 0.63
N GLY A 41 4.88 12.26 1.84
CA GLY A 41 4.33 12.82 3.08
C GLY A 41 2.87 12.46 3.33
N ARG A 42 2.22 11.76 2.38
CA ARG A 42 0.84 11.28 2.52
C ARG A 42 0.73 10.23 3.61
N LEU A 43 -0.36 10.29 4.36
CA LEU A 43 -0.67 9.35 5.43
C LEU A 43 -1.74 8.36 4.97
N ILE A 44 -1.54 7.09 5.28
CA ILE A 44 -2.49 6.02 5.04
C ILE A 44 -2.47 5.06 6.22
N ASN A 45 -3.54 4.29 6.40
CA ASN A 45 -3.53 3.22 7.39
C ASN A 45 -2.46 2.17 7.04
N ALA A 46 -1.69 1.74 8.04
CA ALA A 46 -0.59 0.80 7.84
C ALA A 46 -1.05 -0.58 7.33
N ASP A 47 -2.20 -1.08 7.80
CA ASP A 47 -2.74 -2.37 7.37
C ASP A 47 -3.28 -2.27 5.94
N VAL A 48 -3.86 -1.12 5.56
CA VAL A 48 -4.29 -0.84 4.18
C VAL A 48 -3.09 -0.80 3.23
N ASN A 49 -1.99 -0.14 3.61
CA ASN A 49 -0.75 -0.16 2.81
C ASN A 49 -0.21 -1.58 2.66
N GLY A 50 -0.16 -2.35 3.75
CA GLY A 50 0.28 -3.76 3.73
C GLY A 50 -0.57 -4.61 2.78
N ALA A 51 -1.90 -4.49 2.85
CA ALA A 51 -2.81 -5.21 1.97
C ALA A 51 -2.58 -4.86 0.49
N PHE A 52 -2.40 -3.58 0.16
CA PHE A 52 -2.09 -3.17 -1.21
C PHE A 52 -0.74 -3.69 -1.71
N GLN A 53 0.29 -3.73 -0.86
CA GLN A 53 1.59 -4.29 -1.23
C GLN A 53 1.54 -5.82 -1.39
N ILE A 54 0.69 -6.53 -0.65
CA ILE A 54 0.42 -7.96 -0.86
C ILE A 54 -0.29 -8.16 -2.20
N LEU A 55 -1.36 -7.40 -2.47
CA LEU A 55 -2.07 -7.44 -3.76
C LEU A 55 -1.10 -7.26 -4.93
N ARG A 56 -0.14 -6.34 -4.79
CA ARG A 56 0.88 -6.10 -5.81
C ARG A 56 1.86 -7.25 -6.03
N LYS A 57 2.15 -8.06 -5.02
CA LYS A 57 2.95 -9.28 -5.20
C LYS A 57 2.18 -10.37 -5.94
N VAL A 58 0.90 -10.50 -5.66
CA VAL A 58 0.03 -11.51 -6.29
C VAL A 58 -0.33 -11.11 -7.72
N PHE A 59 -0.54 -9.81 -7.95
CA PHE A 59 -0.93 -9.23 -9.22
C PHE A 59 0.10 -8.17 -9.63
N PRO A 60 1.14 -8.49 -10.43
CA PRO A 60 2.14 -7.52 -10.83
C PRO A 60 1.57 -6.30 -11.59
N ASN A 61 0.35 -6.40 -12.13
CA ASN A 61 -0.34 -5.37 -12.91
C ASN A 61 -1.49 -4.65 -12.18
N VAL A 62 -1.45 -4.48 -10.84
CA VAL A 62 -2.53 -3.77 -10.10
C VAL A 62 -2.83 -2.36 -10.66
N SER A 63 -1.84 -1.70 -11.25
CA SER A 63 -1.95 -0.34 -11.78
C SER A 63 -2.30 -0.26 -13.27
N ALA A 64 -2.21 -1.35 -14.04
CA ALA A 64 -2.28 -1.30 -15.50
C ALA A 64 -3.71 -1.46 -16.04
N ASP A 65 -4.51 -2.36 -15.45
CA ASP A 65 -5.86 -2.65 -15.96
C ASP A 65 -6.99 -2.18 -15.01
N GLY A 66 -6.62 -1.60 -13.86
CA GLY A 66 -7.56 -1.42 -12.77
C GLY A 66 -8.01 -2.77 -12.22
N VAL A 67 -8.17 -2.87 -10.91
CA VAL A 67 -9.03 -3.94 -10.40
C VAL A 67 -10.41 -3.60 -10.94
N GLU A 68 -10.92 -4.36 -11.93
CA GLU A 68 -12.23 -4.14 -12.58
C GLU A 68 -13.39 -4.02 -11.57
N GLY A 69 -13.17 -4.40 -10.31
CA GLY A 69 -14.11 -4.28 -9.20
C GLY A 69 -13.93 -3.10 -8.23
N VAL A 70 -13.00 -2.16 -8.43
CA VAL A 70 -12.91 -0.96 -7.55
C VAL A 70 -13.95 0.07 -7.99
N VAL A 71 -15.20 -0.20 -7.63
CA VAL A 71 -16.37 0.64 -7.95
C VAL A 71 -16.40 1.91 -7.08
N LEU A 72 -15.81 1.88 -5.88
CA LEU A 72 -15.88 2.98 -4.92
C LEU A 72 -14.52 3.24 -4.28
N ARG A 73 -14.05 4.49 -4.38
CA ARG A 73 -12.97 5.04 -3.56
C ARG A 73 -13.59 6.14 -2.69
N PRO A 74 -14.01 5.84 -1.46
CA PRO A 74 -14.61 6.84 -0.59
C PRO A 74 -13.62 7.99 -0.40
N VAL A 75 -14.02 9.18 -0.81
CA VAL A 75 -13.28 10.42 -0.59
C VAL A 75 -13.99 11.21 0.51
N VAL A 76 -13.21 11.75 1.44
CA VAL A 76 -13.75 12.68 2.43
C VAL A 76 -14.05 13.99 1.72
N VAL A 77 -15.33 14.37 1.66
CA VAL A 77 -15.75 15.68 1.15
C VAL A 77 -15.91 16.59 2.36
N VAL A 78 -15.08 17.63 2.45
CA VAL A 78 -15.28 18.70 3.43
C VAL A 78 -16.32 19.64 2.82
N ALA A 79 -17.52 19.68 3.41
CA ALA A 79 -18.53 20.66 3.03
C ALA A 79 -18.04 22.07 3.39
N ALA A 80 -18.16 23.00 2.44
CA ALA A 80 -17.78 24.41 2.59
C ALA A 80 -18.76 25.16 3.50
#